data_AF-A0A4U5ZQN4-F1
#
_entry.id   AF-A0A4U5ZQN4-F1
#
_cell.length_a   1.000
_cell.length_b   1.000
_cell.length_c   1.000
_cell.angle_alpha   90.00
_cell.angle_beta   90.00
_cell.angle_gamma   90.00
#
_symmetry.space_group_name_H-M   'P 1'
#
loop_
_entity.id
_entity.type
_entity.pdbx_description
1 polymer ?
#
loop_
_entity_poly.entity_id
_entity_poly.type
_entity_poly.pdbx_seq_one_letter_code
_entity_poly.pdbx_strand_id
1 'polypeptide(L)'
;MPVLKNARHEKFAQALAKGKTAIDAYREAGYKPDRGAATRLSANVSIRDRIAELQSKTVKKVEITVDSLAQELEEARAIALKEKQSSAAVSATMGKAKLFGLGVEHRRLSGTVQIVTITAKQLEALTDDELTSLEAAYPVLQKLGLIAAGDPGAEAGEGGEQED
;
A
#
# COMPACT_ATOMS: atom_id res chain seq x y z
N MET A 1 -15.67 -14.47 22.58
CA MET A 1 -14.88 -15.44 23.38
C MET A 1 -13.47 -14.90 23.57
N PRO A 2 -12.75 -15.31 24.64
CA PRO A 2 -11.33 -14.99 24.77
C PRO A 2 -10.54 -15.58 23.59
N VAL A 3 -9.43 -14.92 23.24
CA VAL A 3 -8.49 -15.34 22.20
C VAL A 3 -8.10 -16.81 22.40
N LEU A 4 -7.94 -17.58 21.33
CA LEU A 4 -7.51 -18.97 21.44
C LEU A 4 -6.15 -19.04 22.15
N LYS A 5 -6.02 -19.95 23.12
CA LYS A 5 -4.79 -20.11 23.94
C LYS A 5 -3.55 -20.38 23.08
N ASN A 6 -3.72 -21.03 21.93
CA ASN A 6 -2.64 -21.27 20.98
C ASN A 6 -2.59 -20.14 19.95
N ALA A 7 -1.51 -19.35 20.00
CA ALA A 7 -1.28 -18.23 19.09
C ALA A 7 -1.26 -18.64 17.60
N ARG A 8 -0.81 -19.85 17.28
CA ARG A 8 -0.84 -20.37 15.90
C ARG A 8 -2.27 -20.69 15.44
N HIS A 9 -3.12 -21.23 16.31
CA HIS A 9 -4.54 -21.46 15.99
C HIS A 9 -5.28 -20.13 15.83
N GLU A 10 -4.96 -19.13 16.64
CA GLU A 10 -5.54 -17.79 16.49
C GLU A 10 -5.14 -17.17 15.15
N LYS A 11 -3.85 -17.20 14.77
CA LYS A 11 -3.39 -16.73 13.45
C LYS A 11 -4.08 -17.47 12.29
N PHE A 12 -4.24 -18.78 12.41
CA PHE A 12 -4.96 -19.60 11.43
C PHE A 12 -6.43 -19.19 11.30
N ALA A 13 -7.13 -19.00 12.42
CA ALA A 13 -8.52 -18.55 12.45
C ALA A 13 -8.68 -17.14 11.84
N GLN A 14 -7.76 -16.22 12.12
CA GLN A 14 -7.75 -14.87 11.55
C GLN A 14 -7.53 -14.89 10.03
N ALA A 15 -6.61 -15.72 9.54
CA ALA A 15 -6.34 -15.84 8.10
C ALA A 15 -7.54 -16.44 7.34
N LEU A 16 -8.20 -17.45 7.92
CA LEU A 16 -9.45 -18.01 7.36
C LEU A 16 -10.60 -17.00 7.38
N ALA A 17 -10.77 -16.25 8.48
CA ALA A 17 -11.80 -15.21 8.57
C ALA A 17 -11.61 -14.07 7.54
N LYS A 18 -10.37 -13.84 7.08
CA LYS A 18 -10.03 -12.92 5.98
C LYS A 18 -10.25 -13.51 4.58
N GLY A 19 -10.73 -14.75 4.46
CA GLY A 19 -11.04 -15.39 3.18
C GLY A 19 -9.89 -16.14 2.51
N LYS A 20 -8.77 -16.39 3.20
CA LYS A 20 -7.68 -17.20 2.66
C LYS A 20 -8.04 -18.68 2.62
N THR A 21 -7.42 -19.43 1.72
CA THR A 21 -7.57 -20.89 1.69
C THR A 21 -6.99 -21.52 2.96
N ALA A 22 -7.49 -22.70 3.36
CA ALA A 22 -6.98 -23.40 4.55
C ALA A 22 -5.47 -23.67 4.46
N ILE A 23 -4.94 -23.96 3.27
CA ILE A 23 -3.51 -24.25 3.07
C ILE A 23 -2.68 -22.98 3.30
N ASP A 24 -3.12 -21.85 2.76
CA ASP A 24 -2.40 -20.58 2.91
C ASP A 24 -2.49 -20.03 4.32
N ALA A 25 -3.66 -20.14 4.96
CA ALA A 25 -3.86 -19.81 6.36
C ALA A 25 -2.96 -20.65 7.27
N TYR A 26 -2.77 -21.94 6.96
CA TYR A 26 -1.91 -22.85 7.72
C TYR A 26 -0.43 -22.45 7.59
N ARG A 27 0.02 -22.10 6.39
CA ARG A 27 1.36 -21.58 6.14
C ARG A 27 1.61 -20.27 6.90
N GLU A 28 0.68 -19.32 6.84
CA GLU A 28 0.79 -18.02 7.50
C GLU A 28 0.76 -18.10 9.03
N ALA A 29 0.07 -19.10 9.58
CA ALA A 29 0.11 -19.42 10.99
C ALA A 29 1.46 -19.99 11.46
N GLY A 30 2.40 -20.25 10.54
CA GLY A 30 3.75 -20.75 10.81
C GLY A 30 3.84 -22.27 10.89
N TYR A 31 2.89 -23.00 10.29
CA TYR A 31 2.98 -24.45 10.14
C TYR A 31 3.66 -24.85 8.84
N LYS A 32 4.28 -26.05 8.85
CA LYS A 32 4.79 -26.67 7.63
C LYS A 32 3.59 -26.97 6.70
N PRO A 33 3.66 -26.66 5.39
CA PRO A 33 2.55 -26.89 4.48
C PRO A 33 2.12 -28.36 4.46
N ASP A 34 0.89 -28.61 4.90
CA ASP A 34 0.24 -29.92 4.87
C ASP A 34 -1.27 -29.69 4.70
N ARG A 35 -1.81 -30.15 3.56
CA ARG A 35 -3.21 -29.99 3.22
C ARG A 35 -4.13 -30.76 4.18
N GLY A 36 -3.76 -31.99 4.55
CA GLY A 36 -4.57 -32.82 5.45
C GLY A 36 -4.61 -32.26 6.86
N ALA A 37 -3.47 -31.75 7.35
CA ALA A 37 -3.40 -31.09 8.65
C ALA A 37 -4.21 -29.78 8.68
N ALA A 38 -4.12 -28.97 7.61
CA ALA A 38 -4.91 -27.75 7.47
C ALA A 38 -6.42 -28.03 7.49
N THR A 39 -6.89 -29.05 6.76
CA THR A 39 -8.30 -29.43 6.75
C THR A 39 -8.76 -29.92 8.13
N ARG A 40 -7.99 -30.78 8.80
CA ARG A 40 -8.32 -31.22 10.17
C ARG A 40 -8.40 -30.05 11.15
N LEU A 41 -7.46 -29.10 11.04
CA LEU A 41 -7.46 -27.92 11.91
C LEU A 41 -8.67 -27.02 11.65
N SER A 42 -9.08 -26.85 10.39
CA SER A 42 -10.28 -26.08 10.02
C SER A 42 -11.58 -26.70 10.55
N ALA A 43 -11.61 -28.02 10.74
CA ALA A 43 -12.77 -28.74 11.27
C ALA A 43 -12.90 -28.64 12.82
N ASN A 44 -11.87 -28.14 13.51
CA ASN A 44 -11.88 -28.02 14.96
C ASN A 44 -12.96 -27.03 15.44
N VAL A 45 -13.81 -27.45 16.37
CA VAL A 45 -14.95 -26.67 16.87
C VAL A 45 -14.52 -25.30 17.41
N SER A 46 -13.49 -25.25 18.25
CA SER A 46 -13.01 -23.99 18.85
C SER A 46 -12.50 -23.00 17.79
N ILE A 47 -11.95 -23.51 16.68
CA ILE A 47 -11.48 -22.67 15.58
C ILE A 47 -12.66 -22.19 14.74
N ARG A 48 -13.65 -23.05 14.47
CA ARG A 48 -14.87 -22.67 13.75
C ARG A 48 -15.64 -21.58 14.49
N ASP A 49 -15.82 -21.73 15.80
CA ASP A 49 -16.49 -20.73 16.64
C ASP A 49 -15.75 -19.39 16.61
N ARG A 50 -14.41 -19.44 16.65
CA ARG A 50 -13.57 -18.25 16.55
C ARG A 50 -13.68 -17.58 15.18
N ILE A 51 -13.70 -18.35 14.10
CA ILE A 51 -13.90 -17.83 12.74
C ILE A 51 -15.25 -17.13 12.64
N ALA A 52 -16.33 -17.73 13.16
CA ALA A 52 -17.66 -17.12 13.16
C ALA A 52 -17.71 -15.81 13.99
N GLU A 53 -17.03 -15.76 15.13
CA GLU A 53 -16.89 -14.53 15.93
C GLU A 53 -16.13 -13.44 15.15
N LEU A 54 -15.03 -13.80 14.48
CA LEU A 54 -14.24 -12.85 13.70
C LEU A 54 -15.02 -12.35 12.48
N GLN A 55 -15.71 -13.23 11.76
CA GLN A 55 -16.54 -12.89 10.61
C GLN A 55 -17.71 -11.99 11.02
N SER A 56 -18.42 -12.29 12.11
CA SER A 56 -19.51 -11.42 12.60
C SER A 56 -19.03 -10.03 13.03
N LYS A 57 -17.83 -9.91 13.61
CA LYS A 57 -17.20 -8.60 13.90
C LYS A 57 -16.76 -7.86 12.65
N THR A 58 -16.25 -8.58 11.64
CA THR A 58 -15.89 -8.00 10.34
C THR A 58 -17.13 -7.53 9.60
N VAL A 59 -18.23 -8.29 9.58
CA VAL A 59 -19.50 -7.89 8.97
C VAL A 59 -19.99 -6.56 9.56
N LYS A 60 -19.97 -6.40 10.89
CA LYS A 60 -20.32 -5.13 11.55
C LYS A 60 -19.43 -3.93 11.16
N LYS A 61 -18.18 -4.18 10.71
CA LYS A 61 -17.28 -3.13 10.20
C LYS A 61 -17.38 -2.95 8.68
N VAL A 62 -17.82 -3.97 7.96
CA VAL A 62 -17.97 -4.02 6.50
C VAL A 62 -19.36 -3.54 6.04
N GLU A 63 -20.30 -3.35 6.97
CA GLU A 63 -21.61 -2.74 6.67
C GLU A 63 -21.52 -1.29 6.16
N ILE A 64 -20.37 -0.63 6.26
CA ILE A 64 -20.11 0.61 5.52
C ILE A 64 -19.72 0.23 4.08
N THR A 65 -20.73 0.07 3.25
CA THR A 65 -20.59 -0.17 1.81
C THR A 65 -20.65 1.16 1.05
N VAL A 66 -20.23 1.16 -0.21
CA VAL A 66 -20.40 2.34 -1.08
C VAL A 66 -21.88 2.71 -1.17
N ASP A 67 -22.78 1.72 -1.20
CA ASP A 67 -24.23 1.92 -1.25
C ASP A 67 -24.77 2.53 0.05
N SER A 68 -24.31 2.06 1.22
CA SER A 68 -24.74 2.64 2.50
C SER A 68 -24.28 4.09 2.66
N LEU A 69 -23.02 4.38 2.28
CA LEU A 69 -22.50 5.76 2.26
C LEU A 69 -23.24 6.65 1.25
N ALA A 70 -23.59 6.10 0.09
CA ALA A 70 -24.36 6.83 -0.92
C ALA A 70 -25.78 7.15 -0.42
N GLN A 71 -26.39 6.25 0.35
CA GLN A 71 -27.68 6.46 0.99
C GLN A 71 -27.60 7.51 2.10
N GLU A 72 -26.59 7.45 2.98
CA GLU A 72 -26.37 8.47 4.01
C GLU A 72 -26.17 9.88 3.40
N LEU A 73 -25.42 9.98 2.31
CA LEU A 73 -25.25 11.25 1.58
C LEU A 73 -26.54 11.73 0.90
N GLU A 74 -27.40 10.83 0.44
CA GLU A 74 -28.71 11.15 -0.11
C GLU A 74 -29.64 11.75 0.96
N GLU A 75 -29.67 11.14 2.14
CA GLU A 75 -30.43 11.62 3.30
C GLU A 75 -29.91 12.99 3.77
N ALA A 76 -28.58 13.16 3.85
CA ALA A 76 -27.98 14.45 4.14
C ALA A 76 -28.34 15.52 3.10
N ARG A 77 -28.40 15.17 1.81
CA ARG A 77 -28.86 16.09 0.75
C ARG A 77 -30.33 16.47 0.94
N ALA A 78 -31.19 15.52 1.27
CA ALA A 78 -32.62 15.78 1.48
C ALA A 78 -32.85 16.72 2.67
N ILE A 79 -32.14 16.53 3.78
CA ILE A 79 -32.18 17.42 4.95
C ILE A 79 -31.67 18.81 4.56
N ALA A 80 -30.53 18.90 3.86
CA ALA A 80 -29.97 20.18 3.42
C ALA A 80 -30.92 20.96 2.49
N LEU A 81 -31.64 20.27 1.60
CA LEU A 81 -32.65 20.90 0.74
C LEU A 81 -33.85 21.42 1.55
N LYS A 82 -34.31 20.67 2.55
CA LYS A 82 -35.40 21.08 3.46
C LYS A 82 -35.02 22.32 4.27
N GLU A 83 -33.79 22.37 4.76
CA GLU A 83 -33.23 23.51 5.52
C GLU A 83 -32.76 24.67 4.61
N LYS A 84 -33.00 24.59 3.29
CA LYS A 84 -32.56 25.57 2.27
C LYS A 84 -31.04 25.81 2.22
N GLN A 85 -30.24 24.87 2.73
CA GLN A 85 -28.78 24.91 2.70
C GLN A 85 -28.25 24.33 1.37
N SER A 86 -28.33 25.14 0.32
CA SER A 86 -27.94 24.73 -1.04
C SER A 86 -26.47 24.30 -1.15
N SER A 87 -25.55 24.94 -0.41
CA SER A 87 -24.12 24.59 -0.39
C SER A 87 -23.86 23.20 0.20
N ALA A 88 -24.58 22.83 1.25
CA ALA A 88 -24.49 21.51 1.87
C ALA A 88 -25.07 20.42 0.96
N ALA A 89 -26.17 20.72 0.25
CA ALA A 89 -26.75 19.80 -0.74
C ALA A 89 -25.81 19.54 -1.93
N VAL A 90 -25.13 20.57 -2.44
CA VAL A 90 -24.11 20.43 -3.49
C VAL A 90 -22.92 19.61 -2.98
N SER A 91 -22.48 19.84 -1.75
CA SER A 91 -21.37 19.11 -1.13
C SER A 91 -21.68 17.62 -0.97
N ALA A 92 -22.90 17.28 -0.53
CA ALA A 92 -23.37 15.89 -0.45
C ALA A 92 -23.41 15.22 -1.83
N THR A 93 -23.87 15.94 -2.85
CA THR A 93 -23.92 15.45 -4.25
C THR A 93 -22.50 15.21 -4.81
N MET A 94 -21.56 16.11 -4.52
CA MET A 94 -20.14 15.95 -4.88
C MET A 94 -19.50 14.79 -4.14
N GLY A 95 -19.82 14.59 -2.85
CA GLY A 95 -19.39 13.41 -2.09
C GLY A 95 -19.83 12.12 -2.77
N LYS A 96 -21.10 12.06 -3.19
CA LYS A 96 -21.67 10.91 -3.91
C LYS A 96 -20.96 10.69 -5.25
N ALA A 97 -20.74 11.75 -6.03
CA ALA A 97 -20.00 11.67 -7.29
C ALA A 97 -18.55 11.16 -7.10
N LYS A 98 -17.87 11.54 -6.01
CA LYS A 98 -16.54 11.02 -5.67
C LYS A 98 -16.57 9.53 -5.31
N LEU A 99 -17.57 9.06 -4.55
CA LEU A 99 -17.72 7.64 -4.23
C LEU A 99 -17.88 6.76 -5.47
N PHE A 100 -18.62 7.24 -6.48
CA PHE A 100 -18.81 6.53 -7.75
C PHE A 100 -17.72 6.80 -8.80
N GLY A 101 -16.64 7.53 -8.44
CA GLY A 101 -15.55 7.83 -9.37
C GLY A 101 -15.93 8.79 -10.51
N LEU A 102 -17.04 9.51 -10.39
CA LEU A 102 -17.50 10.51 -11.37
C LEU A 102 -16.86 11.89 -11.16
N GLY A 103 -16.19 12.10 -10.01
CA GLY A 103 -15.52 13.35 -9.63
C GLY A 103 -14.00 13.22 -9.49
N VAL A 104 -13.33 12.56 -10.44
CA VAL A 104 -11.88 12.38 -10.42
C VAL A 104 -11.17 13.73 -10.63
N GLU A 105 -10.40 14.15 -9.63
CA GLU A 105 -9.60 15.37 -9.70
C GLU A 105 -8.15 15.00 -10.05
N HIS A 106 -7.76 15.21 -11.31
CA HIS A 106 -6.39 14.99 -11.73
C HIS A 106 -5.49 16.13 -11.25
N ARG A 107 -4.86 15.97 -10.08
CA ARG A 107 -3.85 16.92 -9.61
C ARG A 107 -2.56 16.75 -10.41
N ARG A 108 -2.32 17.66 -11.36
CA ARG A 108 -0.99 17.81 -11.98
C ARG A 108 -0.10 18.64 -11.06
N LEU A 109 1.00 18.05 -10.62
CA LEU A 109 2.08 18.77 -9.94
C LEU A 109 3.08 19.20 -11.02
N SER A 110 3.15 20.50 -11.30
CA SER A 110 4.18 21.10 -12.14
C SER A 110 5.08 21.97 -11.27
N GLY A 111 6.38 21.68 -11.24
CA GLY A 111 7.38 22.46 -10.53
C GLY A 111 8.75 22.29 -11.19
N THR A 112 9.60 23.30 -11.06
CA THR A 112 11.00 23.24 -11.50
C THR A 112 11.82 22.49 -10.46
N VAL A 113 12.33 21.31 -10.81
CA VAL A 113 13.30 20.59 -9.98
C VAL A 113 14.66 21.27 -10.15
N GLN A 114 15.18 21.89 -9.09
CA GLN A 114 16.57 22.39 -9.10
C GLN A 114 17.53 21.21 -8.95
N ILE A 115 18.34 20.96 -9.97
CA ILE A 115 19.41 19.97 -9.92
C ILE A 115 20.62 20.63 -9.25
N VAL A 116 20.98 20.17 -8.06
CA VAL A 116 22.23 20.54 -7.40
C VAL A 116 23.32 19.59 -7.92
N THR A 117 24.37 20.11 -8.53
CA THR A 117 25.57 19.32 -8.85
C THR A 117 26.23 18.86 -7.55
N ILE A 118 26.10 17.57 -7.25
CA ILE A 118 26.77 16.93 -6.11
C ILE A 118 28.24 16.69 -6.51
N THR A 119 29.15 17.23 -5.73
CA THR A 119 30.60 16.97 -5.89
C THR A 119 31.01 15.70 -5.14
N ALA A 120 32.09 15.03 -5.56
CA ALA A 120 32.56 13.80 -4.91
C ALA A 120 32.79 13.97 -3.39
N LYS A 121 33.23 15.15 -2.95
CA LYS A 121 33.40 15.49 -1.52
C LYS A 121 32.11 15.48 -0.71
N GLN A 122 30.96 15.74 -1.35
CA GLN A 122 29.64 15.69 -0.72
C GLN A 122 29.09 14.26 -0.68
N LEU A 123 29.57 13.38 -1.56
CA LEU A 123 29.21 11.97 -1.55
C LEU A 123 29.89 11.23 -0.39
N GLU A 124 31.14 11.60 -0.06
CA GLU A 124 31.90 11.08 1.08
C GLU A 124 31.31 11.45 2.45
N ALA A 125 30.47 12.49 2.50
CA ALA A 125 29.82 12.95 3.72
C ALA A 125 28.47 12.26 4.01
N LEU A 126 27.98 11.42 3.09
CA LEU A 126 26.74 10.67 3.26
C LEU A 126 26.98 9.43 4.12
N THR A 127 25.99 9.09 4.93
CA THR A 127 25.96 7.83 5.67
C THR A 127 25.64 6.65 4.74
N ASP A 128 25.97 5.43 5.16
CA ASP A 128 25.73 4.21 4.37
C ASP A 128 24.24 4.04 3.98
N ASP A 129 23.32 4.43 4.86
CA ASP A 129 21.87 4.38 4.61
C ASP A 129 21.42 5.39 3.54
N GLU A 130 22.03 6.58 3.53
CA GLU A 130 21.75 7.63 2.55
C GLU A 130 22.35 7.28 1.18
N LEU A 131 23.52 6.64 1.17
CA LEU A 131 24.15 6.12 -0.05
C LEU A 131 23.30 5.01 -0.68
N THR A 132 22.79 4.08 0.14
CA THR A 132 21.89 3.00 -0.29
C THR A 132 20.60 3.57 -0.89
N SER A 133 20.06 4.63 -0.29
CA SER A 133 18.86 5.31 -0.78
C SER A 133 19.11 6.01 -2.13
N LEU A 134 20.29 6.59 -2.32
CA LEU A 134 20.69 7.23 -3.57
C LEU A 134 20.92 6.19 -4.69
N GLU A 135 21.55 5.06 -4.39
CA GLU A 135 21.74 3.96 -5.33
C GLU A 135 20.40 3.40 -5.84
N ALA A 136 19.44 3.21 -4.93
CA ALA A 136 18.09 2.77 -5.30
C ALA A 136 17.34 3.80 -6.19
N ALA A 137 17.61 5.10 -6.02
CA ALA A 137 17.02 6.17 -6.80
C ALA A 137 17.69 6.38 -8.17
N TYR A 138 18.95 5.96 -8.32
CA TYR A 138 19.77 6.20 -9.52
C TYR A 138 19.10 5.76 -10.85
N PRO A 139 18.48 4.58 -10.96
CA PRO A 139 17.83 4.14 -12.21
C PRO A 139 16.65 5.03 -12.62
N VAL A 140 15.94 5.60 -11.64
CA VAL A 140 14.82 6.50 -11.89
C VAL A 140 15.33 7.86 -12.36
N LEU A 141 16.38 8.38 -11.72
CA LEU A 141 17.02 9.63 -12.10
C LEU A 141 17.62 9.56 -13.51
N GLN A 142 18.21 8.42 -13.89
CA GLN A 142 18.70 8.18 -15.24
C GLN A 142 17.57 8.15 -16.29
N LYS A 143 16.46 7.45 -16.00
CA LYS A 143 15.29 7.42 -16.89
C LYS A 143 14.65 8.80 -17.09
N LEU A 144 14.74 9.66 -16.08
CA LEU A 144 14.27 11.05 -16.15
C LEU A 144 15.28 12.00 -16.81
N GLY A 145 16.46 11.50 -17.22
CA GLY A 145 17.50 12.29 -17.89
C GLY A 145 18.21 13.29 -16.98
N LEU A 146 18.15 13.08 -15.65
CA LEU A 146 18.68 14.01 -14.65
C LEU A 146 20.16 13.72 -14.32
N ILE A 147 20.67 12.55 -14.70
CA ILE A 147 22.07 12.15 -14.55
C ILE A 147 22.55 11.66 -15.92
N ALA A 148 23.68 12.18 -16.40
CA ALA A 148 24.32 11.68 -17.60
C ALA A 148 24.89 10.28 -17.33
N ALA A 149 24.70 9.34 -18.27
CA ALA A 149 25.44 8.09 -18.25
C ALA A 149 26.92 8.43 -18.50
N GLY A 150 27.69 8.56 -17.42
CA GLY A 150 29.14 8.65 -17.54
C GLY A 150 29.64 7.34 -18.12
N ASP A 151 30.23 7.39 -19.31
CA ASP A 151 30.95 6.26 -19.89
C ASP A 151 32.14 5.92 -18.96
N PRO A 152 32.19 4.73 -18.34
CA PRO A 152 33.27 4.38 -17.42
C PRO A 152 34.52 3.88 -18.17
N GLY A 153 34.68 4.22 -19.46
CA GLY A 153 35.66 3.61 -20.36
C GLY A 153 36.63 4.57 -21.07
N ALA A 154 37.14 5.61 -20.39
CA ALA A 154 38.33 6.34 -20.85
C ALA A 154 39.52 6.04 -19.93
N GLU A 155 39.96 4.77 -19.93
CA GLU A 155 41.27 4.40 -19.38
C GLU A 155 42.39 4.86 -20.32
N ALA A 156 43.47 5.30 -19.67
CA ALA A 156 44.87 5.34 -20.10
C ALA A 156 45.21 4.84 -21.52
N GLY A 157 45.80 5.74 -22.32
CA GLY A 157 46.67 5.39 -23.44
C GLY A 157 48.04 6.05 -23.24
N GLU A 158 49.04 5.23 -22.91
CA GLU A 158 50.46 5.57 -22.90
C GLU A 158 50.98 5.86 -24.32
N GLY A 159 52.06 6.67 -24.41
CA GLY A 159 53.11 6.47 -25.40
C GLY A 159 53.46 7.67 -26.28
N GLY A 160 54.71 8.14 -26.17
CA GLY A 160 55.37 8.87 -27.26
C GLY A 160 56.32 9.98 -26.83
N GLU A 161 57.55 9.61 -26.49
CA GLU A 161 58.72 10.50 -26.52
C GLU A 161 58.82 11.27 -27.85
N GLN A 162 59.22 12.53 -27.78
CA GLN A 162 60.08 13.08 -28.82
C GLN A 162 60.96 14.18 -28.26
N GLU A 163 62.24 13.85 -28.16
CA GLU A 163 63.38 14.77 -28.09
C GLU A 163 63.34 15.73 -29.29
N ASP A 164 63.57 17.01 -29.02
CA ASP A 164 64.57 17.87 -29.69
C ASP A 164 64.73 19.20 -28.92
#